data_AF-A0A7Y3GHE9-F1
#
_entry.id   AF-A0A7Y3GHE9-F1
#
_cell.length_a   1.000
_cell.length_b   1.000
_cell.length_c   1.000
_cell.angle_alpha   90.00
_cell.angle_beta   90.00
_cell.angle_gamma   90.00
#
_symmetry.space_group_name_H-M   'P 1'
#
loop_
_entity.id
_entity.type
_entity.pdbx_description
1 polymer ?
#
loop_
_entity_poly.entity_id
_entity_poly.type
_entity_poly.pdbx_seq_one_letter_code
_entity_poly.pdbx_strand_id
1 'polypeptide(L)' 'MIRNIIFAGLIVFVLIFVVQNTQVVEFRFLVWTISMSRALMLFGTLAIGFAAGWLLTLPKRKKEEQDERKGRK' A
#
# COMPACT_ATOMS: atom_id res chain seq x y z
N MET A 1 25.27 -6.88 15.85
CA MET A 1 24.14 -6.72 16.79
C MET A 1 23.81 -5.27 17.08
N ILE A 2 24.77 -4.44 17.50
CA ILE A 2 24.57 -2.99 17.77
C ILE A 2 23.88 -2.24 16.62
N ARG A 3 24.30 -2.47 15.37
CA ARG A 3 23.66 -1.87 14.18
C ARG A 3 22.16 -2.15 14.11
N ASN A 4 21.74 -3.40 14.33
CA ASN A 4 20.34 -3.79 14.26
C ASN A 4 19.52 -3.16 15.39
N ILE A 5 20.12 -3.01 16.59
CA ILE A 5 19.49 -2.33 17.72
C ILE A 5 19.30 -0.84 17.43
N ILE A 6 20.30 -0.19 16.82
CA ILE A 6 20.20 1.21 16.39
C ILE A 6 19.10 1.36 15.34
N PHE A 7 19.04 0.49 14.34
CA PHE A 7 17.97 0.50 13.33
C PHE A 7 16.58 0.30 13.96
N ALA A 8 16.43 -0.66 14.86
CA ALA A 8 15.16 -0.88 15.56
C ALA A 8 14.76 0.35 16.40
N GLY A 9 15.71 0.96 17.11
CA GLY A 9 15.48 2.17 17.89
C GLY A 9 15.05 3.37 17.02
N LEU A 10 15.70 3.57 15.87
CA LEU A 10 15.32 4.61 14.91
C LEU A 10 13.91 4.38 14.34
N ILE A 11 13.55 3.13 14.03
CA ILE A 11 12.20 2.79 13.54
C ILE A 11 11.16 3.13 14.62
N VAL A 12 11.38 2.72 15.87
CA VAL A 12 10.47 3.02 16.98
C VAL A 12 10.35 4.52 17.21
N PHE A 13 11.47 5.26 17.15
CA PHE A 13 11.47 6.71 17.27
C PHE A 13 10.64 7.40 16.18
N VAL A 14 10.82 7.00 14.92
CA VAL A 14 10.02 7.52 13.79
C VAL A 14 8.54 7.20 13.98
N LEU A 15 8.19 5.99 14.43
CA LEU A 15 6.80 5.63 14.70
C LEU A 15 6.18 6.50 15.79
N ILE A 16 6.89 6.75 16.90
CA ILE A 16 6.43 7.65 17.97
C ILE A 16 6.28 9.07 17.43
N PHE A 17 7.27 9.58 16.69
CA PHE A 17 7.21 10.91 16.09
C PHE A 17 6.00 11.06 15.18
N VAL A 18 5.73 10.06 14.33
CA VAL A 18 4.54 10.04 13.46
C VAL A 18 3.28 10.07 14.30
N VAL A 19 3.13 9.16 15.28
CA VAL A 19 1.95 9.07 16.17
C VAL A 19 1.74 10.34 16.99
N GLN A 20 2.79 11.06 17.39
CA GLN A 20 2.61 12.34 18.10
C GLN A 20 2.27 13.49 17.15
N ASN A 21 2.83 13.48 15.95
CA ASN A 21 2.56 14.49 14.92
C ASN A 21 1.36 14.13 14.04
N THR A 22 0.57 13.11 14.43
CA THR A 22 -0.69 12.80 13.75
C THR A 22 -1.73 13.84 14.12
N GLN A 23 -1.75 14.94 13.38
CA GLN A 23 -2.91 15.81 13.35
C GLN A 23 -4.10 14.98 12.83
N VAL A 24 -5.11 14.80 13.68
CA VAL A 24 -6.36 14.15 13.31
C VAL A 24 -7.08 15.08 12.36
N VAL A 25 -7.45 14.55 11.20
CA VAL A 25 -8.18 15.28 10.17
C VAL A 25 -9.50 14.56 9.94
N GLU A 26 -10.58 15.32 9.86
CA GLU A 26 -11.86 14.78 9.43
C GLU A 26 -11.86 14.59 7.91
N PHE A 27 -12.10 13.36 7.47
CA PHE A 27 -12.31 13.03 6.08
C PHE A 27 -13.80 12.81 5.84
N ARG A 28 -14.40 13.65 4.99
CA ARG A 28 -15.79 13.53 4.58
C ARG A 28 -15.86 13.01 3.14
N PHE A 29 -16.46 11.83 2.97
CA PHE A 29 -16.66 11.21 1.67
C PHE A 29 -18.13 10.88 1.46
N LEU A 30 -18.79 11.63 0.57
CA LEU A 30 -20.23 11.63 0.34
C LEU A 30 -21.05 11.75 1.64
N VAL A 31 -21.41 10.61 2.25
CA VAL A 31 -22.24 10.52 3.47
C VAL A 31 -21.44 10.05 4.70
N TRP A 32 -20.19 9.62 4.51
CA TRP A 32 -19.34 9.10 5.58
C TRP A 32 -18.37 10.15 6.08
N THR A 33 -18.22 10.20 7.40
CA THR A 33 -17.19 11.01 8.07
C THR A 33 -16.30 10.07 8.84
N ILE A 34 -14.99 10.14 8.59
CA ILE A 34 -13.99 9.31 9.25
C ILE A 34 -12.91 10.24 9.79
N SER A 35 -12.64 10.15 11.08
CA SER A 35 -11.58 10.92 11.73
C SER A 35 -10.36 10.04 11.92
N MET A 36 -9.26 10.39 11.24
CA MET A 36 -8.00 9.63 11.28
C MET A 36 -6.81 10.58 11.13
N SER A 37 -5.61 10.06 11.36
CA SER A 37 -4.41 10.86 11.12
C SER A 37 -4.23 11.20 9.64
N ARG A 38 -3.72 12.40 9.35
CA ARG A 38 -3.41 12.82 7.98
C ARG A 38 -2.47 11.85 7.27
N ALA A 39 -1.47 11.33 7.99
CA ALA A 39 -0.52 10.36 7.45
C ALA A 39 -1.21 9.05 7.04
N LEU A 40 -2.08 8.49 7.90
CA LEU A 40 -2.79 7.25 7.59
C LEU A 40 -3.71 7.43 6.38
N MET A 41 -4.39 8.58 6.28
CA MET A 41 -5.22 8.93 5.13
C MET A 41 -4.41 8.95 3.83
N LEU A 42 -3.27 9.64 3.82
CA LEU A 42 -2.40 9.75 2.64
C LEU A 42 -1.81 8.41 2.22
N PHE A 43 -1.23 7.67 3.16
CA PHE A 43 -0.64 6.36 2.87
C PHE A 43 -1.70 5.32 2.48
N GLY A 44 -2.86 5.33 3.14
CA GLY A 44 -3.98 4.46 2.79
C GLY A 44 -4.51 4.72 1.38
N THR A 45 -4.71 5.99 1.04
CA THR A 45 -5.18 6.38 -0.31
C THR A 45 -4.17 5.99 -1.40
N LEU A 46 -2.88 6.24 -1.16
CA LEU A 46 -1.80 5.84 -2.06
C LEU A 46 -1.74 4.32 -2.25
N ALA A 47 -1.80 3.57 -1.15
CA ALA A 47 -1.77 2.11 -1.19
C ALA A 47 -2.95 1.53 -1.96
N ILE A 48 -4.17 2.05 -1.75
CA ILE A 48 -5.37 1.64 -2.49
C ILE A 48 -5.21 1.95 -3.98
N GLY A 49 -4.78 3.17 -4.33
CA GLY A 49 -4.56 3.57 -5.72
C GLY A 49 -3.49 2.72 -6.42
N PHE A 50 -2.38 2.44 -5.73
CA PHE A 50 -1.31 1.58 -6.23
C PHE A 50 -1.79 0.14 -6.43
N ALA A 51 -2.48 -0.44 -5.45
CA ALA A 51 -3.03 -1.79 -5.54
C ALA A 51 -4.06 -1.91 -6.68
N ALA A 52 -4.94 -0.92 -6.84
CA ALA A 52 -5.90 -0.87 -7.93
C ALA A 52 -5.22 -0.77 -9.29
N GLY A 53 -4.25 0.15 -9.44
CA GLY A 53 -3.45 0.27 -10.66
C GLY A 53 -2.70 -1.02 -10.98
N TRP A 54 -2.13 -1.67 -9.97
CA TRP A 54 -1.42 -2.92 -10.17
C TRP A 54 -2.35 -4.05 -10.62
N LEU A 55 -3.51 -4.18 -9.98
CA LEU A 55 -4.54 -5.17 -10.33
C LEU A 55 -5.02 -5.02 -11.78
N LEU A 56 -5.17 -3.78 -12.26
CA LEU A 56 -5.55 -3.48 -13.64
C LEU A 56 -4.45 -3.81 -14.66
N THR A 57 -3.18 -3.79 -14.23
CA THR A 57 -2.02 -4.01 -15.11
C THR A 57 -1.57 -5.48 -15.11
N LEU A 58 -2.22 -6.35 -14.32
CA LEU A 58 -1.88 -7.77 -14.31
C LEU A 58 -2.01 -8.35 -15.73
N PRO A 59 -0.94 -8.95 -16.27
CA PRO A 59 -0.97 -9.53 -17.60
C PRO A 59 -2.00 -10.66 -17.61
N LYS A 60 -3.05 -10.51 -18.43
CA LYS A 60 -3.93 -11.63 -18.77
C LYS A 60 -3.04 -12.72 -19.35
N ARG A 61 -2.87 -13.84 -18.64
CA ARG A 61 -2.24 -15.04 -19.20
C ARG A 61 -2.99 -15.38 -20.49
N LYS A 62 -2.41 -15.04 -21.64
CA LYS A 62 -2.77 -15.60 -22.93
C LYS A 62 -2.47 -17.10 -22.83
N LYS A 63 -3.47 -17.88 -22.42
CA LYS A 63 -3.41 -19.34 -22.38
C LYS A 63 -3.59 -19.97 -23.78
N GLU A 64 -3.82 -19.17 -24.81
CA GLU A 64 -4.19 -19.66 -26.15
C GLU A 64 -2.98 -20.05 -27.02
N GLU A 65 -1.79 -19.49 -26.81
CA GLU A 65 -0.61 -19.80 -27.65
C GLU A 65 0.11 -21.12 -27.26
N GLN A 66 -0.28 -21.76 -26.15
CA GLN A 66 0.36 -23.00 -25.67
C GLN A 66 -0.36 -24.28 -26.14
N ASP A 67 -1.60 -24.18 -26.63
CA ASP A 67 -2.38 -25.31 -27.14
C ASP A 67 -2.07 -25.55 -28.64
N GLU A 68 -1.88 -24.50 -29.43
CA GLU A 68 -1.52 -24.62 -30.86
C GLU A 68 -0.12 -25.19 -31.11
N ARG A 69 0.84 -24.96 -30.20
CA ARG A 69 2.19 -25.53 -30.30
C ARG A 69 2.28 -27.00 -29.87
N LYS A 70 1.28 -27.52 -29.14
CA LYS A 70 1.19 -28.94 -28.76
C LYS A 70 0.36 -29.76 -29.73
N GLY A 71 -0.60 -29.15 -30.43
CA GLY A 71 -1.35 -29.82 -31.51
C GLY A 71 -0.60 -29.93 -32.85
N ARG A 72 0.61 -29.34 -32.95
CA ARG A 72 1.45 -29.36 -34.16
C ARG A 72 2.78 -30.12 -33.99
N LYS A 73 2.96 -30.85 -32.89
CA LYS A 73 4.08 -31.77 -32.66
C LYS A 73 3.55 -33.18 -32.49
#